data_AF-A0A542Z9X5-F1
#
_entry.id   AF-A0A542Z9X5-F1
#
_cell.length_a   1.000
_cell.length_b   1.000
_cell.length_c   1.000
_cell.angle_alpha   90.00
_cell.angle_beta   90.00
_cell.angle_gamma   90.00
#
_symmetry.space_group_name_H-M   'P 1'
#
loop_
_entity.id
_entity.type
_entity.pdbx_description
1 polymer ?
#
loop_
_entity_poly.entity_id
_entity_poly.type
_entity_poly.pdbx_seq_one_letter_code
_entity_poly.pdbx_strand_id
1 'polypeptide(L)'
;MPVPGPADSLAALAALPGVDEAATAAREACTELRWHQALRRRIPEAAAESRVRGARASAALEGAEVDVAVVRDLMRGALAWPTEPDPLEQVLRGVVQATAETEHVRGLVGSAPLQALARLHVAGAAGLVAPEQLGRPRQPGEGCAELVDLGPAPDADVVSARLAGLVELLTALDSAPAVIVAALVHAEIAVVRPFVRGNGAVARAMERAVVQASGLDPTGVAVPEAGHGAQGGAAYLGALTAYGTGSREGVALWLTHCAQAVVTGAREGQRIADAVLAGRLG
;
A
#
# COMPACT_ATOMS: atom_id res chain seq x y z
N MET A 1 18.74 22.70 20.32
CA MET A 1 17.78 23.16 19.29
C MET A 1 16.46 22.45 19.55
N PRO A 2 15.29 23.09 19.41
CA PRO A 2 14.02 22.37 19.50
C PRO A 2 14.00 21.26 18.43
N VAL A 3 13.43 20.11 18.79
CA VAL A 3 13.19 19.02 17.85
C VAL A 3 12.17 19.53 16.83
N PRO A 4 12.43 19.47 15.52
CA PRO A 4 11.48 19.92 14.51
C PRO A 4 10.16 19.17 14.65
N GLY A 5 9.04 19.87 14.46
CA GLY A 5 7.73 19.24 14.51
C GLY A 5 7.54 18.25 13.34
N PRO A 6 6.47 17.43 13.35
CA PRO A 6 6.16 16.54 12.24
C PRO A 6 6.07 17.26 10.89
N ALA A 7 5.44 18.44 10.85
CA ALA A 7 5.34 19.26 9.64
C ALA A 7 6.70 19.75 9.12
N ASP A 8 7.60 20.21 10.00
CA ASP A 8 8.94 20.66 9.63
C ASP A 8 9.77 19.49 9.05
N SER A 9 9.64 18.31 9.67
CA SER A 9 10.32 17.10 9.21
C SER A 9 9.82 16.67 7.83
N LEU A 10 8.50 16.71 7.59
CA LEU A 10 7.91 16.42 6.29
C LEU A 10 8.33 17.42 5.21
N ALA A 11 8.39 18.72 5.54
CA ALA A 11 8.89 19.74 4.63
C ALA A 11 10.37 19.50 4.25
N ALA A 12 11.20 19.10 5.21
CA ALA A 12 12.60 18.76 4.94
C ALA A 12 12.74 17.52 4.03
N LEU A 13 11.84 16.55 4.15
CA LEU A 13 11.79 15.38 3.26
C LEU A 13 11.34 15.75 1.84
N ALA A 14 10.36 16.64 1.71
CA ALA A 14 9.93 17.15 0.40
C ALA A 14 11.04 17.91 -0.34
N ALA A 15 11.92 18.58 0.40
CA ALA A 15 13.06 19.31 -0.15
C ALA A 15 14.28 18.41 -0.51
N LEU A 16 14.17 17.09 -0.38
CA LEU A 16 15.21 16.17 -0.84
C LEU A 16 15.33 16.20 -2.38
N PRO A 17 16.52 16.00 -2.95
CA PRO A 17 16.72 16.05 -4.40
C PRO A 17 15.75 15.12 -5.16
N GLY A 18 14.97 15.67 -6.09
CA GLY A 18 14.05 14.93 -6.94
C GLY A 18 12.71 14.53 -6.30
N VAL A 19 12.50 14.81 -5.00
CA VAL A 19 11.27 14.41 -4.29
C VAL A 19 10.11 15.35 -4.62
N ASP A 20 10.34 16.66 -4.62
CA ASP A 20 9.29 17.64 -4.94
C ASP A 20 8.78 17.51 -6.38
N GLU A 21 9.68 17.34 -7.35
CA GLU A 21 9.32 17.15 -8.74
C GLU A 21 8.52 15.85 -8.94
N ALA A 22 8.96 14.76 -8.29
CA ALA A 22 8.25 13.48 -8.35
C ALA A 22 6.87 13.56 -7.68
N ALA A 23 6.77 14.23 -6.52
CA ALA A 23 5.51 14.42 -5.82
C ALA A 23 4.52 15.26 -6.64
N THR A 24 5.01 16.29 -7.33
CA THR A 24 4.23 17.09 -8.28
C THR A 24 3.72 16.24 -9.43
N ALA A 25 4.58 15.42 -10.04
CA ALA A 25 4.18 14.52 -11.14
C ALA A 25 3.10 13.50 -10.71
N ALA A 26 3.21 12.95 -9.49
CA ALA A 26 2.19 12.07 -8.93
C ALA A 26 0.83 12.78 -8.78
N ARG A 27 0.83 13.99 -8.23
CA ARG A 27 -0.38 14.82 -8.08
C ARG A 27 -1.02 15.14 -9.43
N GLU A 28 -0.21 15.49 -10.43
CA GLU A 28 -0.69 15.80 -11.79
C GLU A 28 -1.31 14.57 -12.45
N ALA A 29 -0.63 13.42 -12.41
CA ALA A 29 -1.14 12.18 -12.99
C ALA A 29 -2.47 11.72 -12.35
N CYS A 30 -2.60 11.82 -11.03
CA CYS A 30 -3.87 11.54 -10.34
C CYS A 30 -4.96 12.56 -10.69
N THR A 31 -4.60 13.83 -10.87
CA THR A 31 -5.54 14.87 -11.30
C THR A 31 -6.06 14.57 -12.71
N GLU A 32 -5.20 14.22 -13.65
CA GLU A 32 -5.60 13.81 -15.00
C GLU A 32 -6.53 12.60 -14.97
N LEU A 33 -6.19 11.56 -14.18
CA LEU A 33 -7.05 10.39 -14.01
C LEU A 33 -8.43 10.78 -13.47
N ARG A 34 -8.50 11.61 -12.42
CA ARG A 34 -9.76 12.07 -11.82
C ARG A 34 -10.70 12.72 -12.85
N TRP A 35 -10.15 13.42 -13.83
CA TRP A 35 -10.92 14.10 -14.87
C TRP A 35 -11.25 13.24 -16.09
N HIS A 36 -10.84 11.97 -16.09
CA HIS A 36 -11.14 11.03 -17.17
C HIS A 36 -12.66 10.86 -17.36
N GLN A 37 -13.13 10.91 -18.62
CA GLN A 37 -14.55 10.96 -18.95
C GLN A 37 -15.39 9.80 -18.39
N ALA A 38 -14.81 8.60 -18.32
CA ALA A 38 -15.48 7.41 -17.77
C ALA A 38 -15.86 7.60 -16.30
N LEU A 39 -15.01 8.29 -15.52
CA LEU A 39 -15.17 8.49 -14.09
C LEU A 39 -16.25 9.52 -13.75
N ARG A 40 -16.89 10.16 -14.73
CA ARG A 40 -18.08 10.99 -14.46
C ARG A 40 -19.28 10.17 -14.01
N ARG A 41 -19.35 8.89 -14.40
CA ARG A 41 -20.51 8.02 -14.14
C ARG A 41 -20.15 6.59 -13.73
N ARG A 42 -18.90 6.18 -13.92
CA ARG A 42 -18.48 4.78 -13.77
C ARG A 42 -17.35 4.58 -12.74
N ILE A 43 -17.28 5.44 -11.72
CA ILE A 43 -16.28 5.32 -10.64
C ILE A 43 -16.40 3.97 -9.93
N PRO A 44 -17.59 3.48 -9.52
CA PRO A 44 -17.69 2.22 -8.80
C PRO A 44 -17.09 1.03 -9.59
N GLU A 45 -17.36 0.96 -10.90
CA GLU A 45 -16.83 -0.09 -11.76
C GLU A 45 -15.32 0.03 -11.98
N ALA A 46 -14.82 1.25 -12.20
CA ALA A 46 -13.39 1.50 -12.34
C ALA A 46 -12.62 1.20 -11.04
N ALA A 47 -13.16 1.59 -9.89
CA ALA A 47 -12.56 1.33 -8.58
C ALA A 47 -12.60 -0.16 -8.19
N ALA A 48 -13.65 -0.88 -8.59
CA ALA A 48 -13.72 -2.34 -8.42
C ALA A 48 -12.63 -3.05 -9.24
N GLU A 49 -12.50 -2.71 -10.53
CA GLU A 49 -11.44 -3.27 -11.37
C GLU A 49 -10.04 -2.82 -10.92
N SER A 50 -9.88 -1.60 -10.41
CA SER A 50 -8.63 -1.12 -9.79
C SER A 50 -8.19 -2.03 -8.65
N ARG A 51 -9.11 -2.41 -7.75
CA ARG A 51 -8.81 -3.36 -6.67
C ARG A 51 -8.44 -4.75 -7.18
N VAL A 52 -9.09 -5.24 -8.24
CA VAL A 52 -8.73 -6.53 -8.88
C VAL A 52 -7.29 -6.50 -9.39
N ARG A 53 -6.92 -5.46 -10.15
CA ARG A 53 -5.56 -5.33 -10.70
C ARG A 53 -4.53 -5.06 -9.61
N GLY A 54 -4.92 -4.30 -8.60
CA GLY A 54 -4.13 -4.03 -7.40
C GLY A 54 -3.83 -5.29 -6.60
N ALA A 55 -4.83 -6.13 -6.35
CA ALA A 55 -4.65 -7.41 -5.68
C ALA A 55 -3.73 -8.34 -6.48
N ARG A 56 -3.91 -8.41 -7.81
CA ARG A 56 -3.02 -9.18 -8.70
C ARG A 56 -1.58 -8.68 -8.66
N ALA A 57 -1.36 -7.38 -8.73
CA ALA A 57 -0.02 -6.79 -8.69
C ALA A 57 0.63 -6.95 -7.31
N SER A 58 -0.15 -6.78 -6.24
CA SER A 58 0.29 -7.01 -4.87
C SER A 58 0.67 -8.48 -4.64
N ALA A 59 -0.08 -9.43 -5.21
CA ALA A 59 0.22 -10.85 -5.11
C ALA A 59 1.51 -11.20 -5.85
N ALA A 60 1.74 -10.63 -7.03
CA ALA A 60 2.99 -10.81 -7.76
C ALA A 60 4.21 -10.30 -6.97
N LEU A 61 4.07 -9.21 -6.21
CA LEU A 61 5.12 -8.71 -5.31
C LEU A 61 5.40 -9.63 -4.12
N GLU A 62 4.46 -10.50 -3.75
CA GLU A 62 4.65 -11.58 -2.75
C GLU A 62 5.08 -12.92 -3.40
N GLY A 63 5.38 -12.92 -4.71
CA GLY A 63 5.76 -14.11 -5.47
C GLY A 63 4.60 -14.95 -6.01
N ALA A 64 3.35 -14.51 -5.80
CA ALA A 64 2.14 -15.16 -6.31
C ALA A 64 1.69 -14.55 -7.65
N GLU A 65 2.26 -15.04 -8.75
CA GLU A 65 1.84 -14.65 -10.10
C GLU A 65 0.59 -15.42 -10.55
N VAL A 66 -0.49 -14.68 -10.80
CA VAL A 66 -1.77 -15.22 -11.28
C VAL A 66 -2.39 -14.34 -12.37
N ASP A 67 -3.27 -14.94 -13.16
CA ASP A 67 -4.07 -14.22 -14.14
C ASP A 67 -5.06 -13.28 -13.44
N VAL A 68 -5.24 -12.08 -14.00
CA VAL A 68 -6.18 -11.08 -13.49
C VAL A 68 -7.63 -11.59 -13.51
N ALA A 69 -7.99 -12.46 -14.46
CA ALA A 69 -9.31 -13.09 -14.54
C ALA A 69 -9.60 -13.97 -13.32
N VAL A 70 -8.61 -14.74 -12.86
CA VAL A 70 -8.74 -15.55 -11.64
C VAL A 70 -8.98 -14.66 -10.42
N VAL A 71 -8.21 -13.58 -10.27
CA VAL A 71 -8.41 -12.62 -9.18
C VAL A 71 -9.78 -11.95 -9.26
N ARG A 72 -10.22 -11.59 -10.47
CA ARG A 72 -11.56 -11.02 -10.71
C ARG A 72 -12.65 -12.00 -10.27
N ASP A 73 -12.52 -13.27 -10.63
CA ASP A 73 -13.47 -14.32 -10.27
C ASP A 73 -13.53 -14.58 -8.76
N LEU A 74 -12.38 -14.58 -8.09
CA LEU A 74 -12.31 -14.70 -6.62
C LEU A 74 -12.97 -13.50 -5.94
N MET A 75 -12.67 -12.28 -6.38
CA MET A 75 -13.21 -11.06 -5.76
C MET A 75 -14.72 -10.89 -5.97
N ARG A 76 -15.27 -11.37 -7.09
CA ARG A 76 -16.72 -11.37 -7.34
C ARG A 76 -17.45 -12.61 -6.80
N GLY A 77 -16.72 -13.55 -6.19
CA GLY A 77 -17.27 -14.81 -5.67
C GLY A 77 -17.70 -15.82 -6.74
N ALA A 78 -17.25 -15.65 -7.98
CA ALA A 78 -17.48 -16.61 -9.07
C ALA A 78 -16.56 -17.83 -8.98
N LEU A 79 -15.42 -17.69 -8.31
CA LEU A 79 -14.51 -18.78 -7.97
C LEU A 79 -14.44 -18.92 -6.45
N ALA A 80 -14.62 -20.15 -5.95
CA ALA A 80 -14.45 -20.46 -4.54
C ALA A 80 -12.97 -20.70 -4.20
N TRP A 81 -12.57 -20.34 -2.99
CA TRP A 81 -11.26 -20.70 -2.47
C TRP A 81 -11.16 -22.23 -2.26
N PRO A 82 -10.01 -22.85 -2.57
CA PRO A 82 -9.75 -24.23 -2.19
C PRO A 82 -9.91 -24.44 -0.68
N THR A 83 -10.38 -25.63 -0.28
CA THR A 83 -10.51 -26.00 1.14
C THR A 83 -9.13 -26.17 1.79
N GLU A 84 -8.17 -26.70 1.04
CA GLU A 84 -6.79 -26.90 1.46
C GLU A 84 -5.87 -26.12 0.49
N PRO A 85 -5.74 -24.80 0.67
CA PRO A 85 -4.94 -23.98 -0.24
C PRO A 85 -3.45 -24.26 -0.06
N ASP A 86 -2.74 -24.35 -1.18
CA ASP A 86 -1.28 -24.41 -1.17
C ASP A 86 -0.66 -23.08 -0.66
N PRO A 87 0.66 -23.01 -0.42
CA PRO A 87 1.30 -21.79 0.09
C PRO A 87 1.11 -20.55 -0.80
N LEU A 88 1.00 -20.72 -2.13
CA LEU A 88 0.80 -19.63 -3.08
C LEU A 88 -0.65 -19.11 -3.01
N GLU A 89 -1.61 -20.04 -2.97
CA GLU A 89 -3.04 -19.75 -2.83
C GLU A 89 -3.35 -19.08 -1.49
N GLN A 90 -2.63 -19.46 -0.42
CA GLN A 90 -2.67 -18.80 0.88
C GLN A 90 -2.25 -17.34 0.81
N VAL A 91 -1.12 -17.05 0.15
CA VAL A 91 -0.64 -15.67 -0.08
C VAL A 91 -1.64 -14.89 -0.93
N LEU A 92 -2.11 -15.47 -2.02
CA LEU A 92 -3.10 -14.85 -2.90
C LEU A 92 -4.38 -14.51 -2.13
N ARG A 93 -4.88 -15.43 -1.31
CA ARG A 93 -6.05 -15.20 -0.45
C ARG A 93 -5.84 -14.04 0.49
N GLY A 94 -4.72 -14.01 1.21
CA GLY A 94 -4.39 -12.91 2.12
C GLY A 94 -4.36 -11.56 1.40
N VAL A 95 -3.65 -11.49 0.27
CA VAL A 95 -3.55 -10.26 -0.53
C VAL A 95 -4.92 -9.80 -1.03
N VAL A 96 -5.72 -10.70 -1.62
CA VAL A 96 -7.06 -10.37 -2.13
C VAL A 96 -7.96 -9.82 -1.02
N GLN A 97 -7.93 -10.44 0.16
CA GLN A 97 -8.74 -10.01 1.31
C GLN A 97 -8.27 -8.66 1.85
N ALA A 98 -6.95 -8.46 2.00
CA ALA A 98 -6.40 -7.18 2.42
C ALA A 98 -6.74 -6.05 1.43
N THR A 99 -6.62 -6.30 0.13
CA THR A 99 -7.00 -5.33 -0.92
C THR A 99 -8.50 -5.07 -0.95
N ALA A 100 -9.36 -6.06 -0.69
CA ALA A 100 -10.80 -5.85 -0.59
C ALA A 100 -11.15 -4.94 0.61
N GLU A 101 -10.52 -5.18 1.76
CA GLU A 101 -10.74 -4.45 3.02
C GLU A 101 -10.30 -2.96 2.94
N THR A 102 -9.48 -2.57 1.94
CA THR A 102 -9.11 -1.16 1.75
C THR A 102 -10.32 -0.25 1.55
N GLU A 103 -11.39 -0.79 0.95
CA GLU A 103 -12.64 -0.06 0.76
C GLU A 103 -13.22 0.39 2.11
N HIS A 104 -13.18 -0.46 3.14
CA HIS A 104 -13.70 -0.13 4.45
C HIS A 104 -12.74 0.78 5.23
N VAL A 105 -11.46 0.43 5.28
CA VAL A 105 -10.48 1.11 6.16
C VAL A 105 -10.13 2.52 5.71
N ARG A 106 -10.42 2.93 4.47
CA ARG A 106 -10.22 4.32 4.01
C ARG A 106 -10.89 5.34 4.93
N GLY A 107 -12.04 5.00 5.52
CA GLY A 107 -12.76 5.86 6.46
C GLY A 107 -12.16 5.90 7.87
N LEU A 108 -11.18 5.03 8.15
CA LEU A 108 -10.51 4.90 9.44
C LEU A 108 -9.09 5.48 9.43
N VAL A 109 -8.48 5.70 8.26
CA VAL A 109 -7.08 6.12 8.13
C VAL A 109 -6.73 7.34 8.99
N GLY A 110 -7.57 8.37 8.99
CA GLY A 110 -7.32 9.60 9.77
C GLY A 110 -7.81 9.55 11.22
N SER A 111 -8.87 8.80 11.50
CA SER A 111 -9.55 8.80 12.81
C SER A 111 -9.13 7.67 13.74
N ALA A 112 -8.78 6.52 13.18
CA ALA A 112 -8.36 5.32 13.90
C ALA A 112 -7.28 4.54 13.12
N PRO A 113 -6.07 5.11 12.90
CA PRO A 113 -5.03 4.48 12.09
C PRO A 113 -4.65 3.06 12.52
N LEU A 114 -4.52 2.82 13.82
CA LEU A 114 -4.18 1.49 14.35
C LEU A 114 -5.31 0.48 14.14
N GLN A 115 -6.57 0.93 14.17
CA GLN A 115 -7.71 0.07 13.85
C GLN A 115 -7.74 -0.26 12.35
N ALA A 116 -7.44 0.71 11.48
CA ALA A 116 -7.29 0.46 10.05
C ALA A 116 -6.22 -0.61 9.78
N LEU A 117 -5.04 -0.45 10.39
CA LEU A 117 -3.93 -1.40 10.27
C LEU A 117 -4.28 -2.80 10.81
N ALA A 118 -4.92 -2.87 11.98
CA ALA A 118 -5.37 -4.12 12.57
C ALA A 118 -6.38 -4.85 11.68
N ARG A 119 -7.35 -4.13 11.09
CA ARG A 119 -8.35 -4.72 10.18
C ARG A 119 -7.73 -5.27 8.90
N LEU A 120 -6.80 -4.52 8.29
CA LEU A 120 -6.05 -4.99 7.14
C LEU A 120 -5.28 -6.28 7.46
N HIS A 121 -4.62 -6.34 8.62
CA HIS A 121 -3.90 -7.53 9.03
C HIS A 121 -4.85 -8.71 9.30
N VAL A 122 -5.99 -8.50 9.98
CA VAL A 122 -7.00 -9.55 10.16
C VAL A 122 -7.48 -10.09 8.82
N ALA A 123 -7.81 -9.22 7.87
CA ALA A 123 -8.25 -9.64 6.54
C ALA A 123 -7.16 -10.41 5.79
N GLY A 124 -5.91 -9.92 5.84
CA GLY A 124 -4.81 -10.47 5.07
C GLY A 124 -4.11 -11.69 5.67
N ALA A 125 -4.20 -11.91 6.99
CA ALA A 125 -3.47 -12.97 7.68
C ALA A 125 -4.39 -14.07 8.28
N ALA A 126 -5.71 -13.94 8.16
CA ALA A 126 -6.64 -14.98 8.63
C ALA A 126 -6.32 -16.34 7.98
N GLY A 127 -6.06 -17.34 8.83
CA GLY A 127 -5.65 -18.69 8.40
C GLY A 127 -4.16 -18.84 8.08
N LEU A 128 -3.37 -17.76 8.15
CA LEU A 128 -1.92 -17.78 7.93
C LEU A 128 -1.09 -17.73 9.21
N VAL A 129 -1.73 -17.33 10.32
CA VAL A 129 -1.14 -17.15 11.66
C VAL A 129 -2.13 -17.65 12.73
N ALA A 130 -1.67 -17.82 13.97
CA ALA A 130 -2.56 -18.19 15.07
C ALA A 130 -3.61 -17.09 15.34
N PRO A 131 -4.85 -17.43 15.72
CA PRO A 131 -5.91 -16.44 15.95
C PRO A 131 -5.52 -15.32 16.93
N GLU A 132 -4.72 -15.65 17.95
CA GLU A 132 -4.26 -14.73 18.98
C GLU A 132 -3.22 -13.72 18.47
N GLN A 133 -2.68 -13.94 17.27
CA GLN A 133 -1.70 -13.06 16.61
C GLN A 133 -2.37 -12.08 15.64
N LEU A 134 -3.65 -12.29 15.29
CA LEU A 134 -4.36 -11.46 14.33
C LEU A 134 -4.62 -10.05 14.86
N GLY A 135 -4.49 -9.05 13.98
CA GLY A 135 -4.82 -7.65 14.26
C GLY A 135 -4.01 -6.95 15.35
N ARG A 136 -2.92 -7.54 15.85
CA ARG A 136 -2.08 -6.91 16.88
C ARG A 136 -0.60 -6.91 16.50
N PRO A 137 0.20 -5.97 17.01
CA PRO A 137 1.64 -6.04 16.89
C PRO A 137 2.20 -7.32 17.53
N ARG A 138 3.30 -7.81 16.96
CA ARG A 138 4.07 -8.94 17.49
C ARG A 138 4.70 -8.60 18.85
N GLN A 139 4.77 -9.61 19.71
CA GLN A 139 5.23 -9.53 21.11
C GLN A 139 6.69 -9.98 21.23
N PRO A 140 7.36 -9.72 22.36
CA PRO A 140 8.69 -10.27 22.62
C PRO A 140 8.72 -11.80 22.43
N GLY A 141 9.69 -12.29 21.66
CA GLY A 141 9.80 -13.71 21.28
C GLY A 141 9.08 -14.09 19.99
N GLU A 142 8.21 -13.23 19.43
CA GLU A 142 7.62 -13.42 18.11
C GLU A 142 8.49 -12.77 17.03
N GLY A 143 9.01 -13.60 16.12
CA GLY A 143 9.77 -13.15 14.94
C GLY A 143 8.89 -12.87 13.71
N CYS A 144 9.53 -12.39 12.65
CA CYS A 144 8.93 -12.28 11.32
C CYS A 144 9.94 -12.77 10.27
N ALA A 145 9.51 -13.68 9.39
CA ALA A 145 10.34 -14.28 8.33
C ALA A 145 10.09 -13.65 6.95
N GLU A 146 9.38 -12.53 6.90
CA GLU A 146 9.09 -11.80 5.66
C GLU A 146 10.10 -10.69 5.41
N LEU A 147 10.26 -10.32 4.14
CA LEU A 147 11.09 -9.20 3.70
C LEU A 147 12.52 -9.28 4.26
N VAL A 148 13.10 -10.49 4.25
CA VAL A 148 14.43 -10.78 4.82
C VAL A 148 15.55 -9.95 4.20
N ASP A 149 15.37 -9.47 2.97
CA ASP A 149 16.29 -8.57 2.28
C ASP A 149 16.46 -7.21 3.00
N LEU A 150 15.49 -6.82 3.83
CA LEU A 150 15.53 -5.62 4.69
C LEU A 150 16.36 -5.83 5.97
N GLY A 151 16.94 -7.01 6.16
CA GLY A 151 17.63 -7.39 7.39
C GLY A 151 16.69 -7.88 8.50
N PRO A 152 17.21 -8.10 9.73
CA PRO A 152 16.41 -8.62 10.83
C PRO A 152 15.23 -7.70 11.14
N ALA A 153 14.06 -8.27 11.46
CA ALA A 153 12.94 -7.49 11.98
C ALA A 153 13.36 -6.80 13.30
N PRO A 154 12.97 -5.53 13.53
CA PRO A 154 13.25 -4.85 14.80
C PRO A 154 12.71 -5.61 16.02
N ASP A 155 13.14 -5.28 17.24
CA ASP A 155 12.53 -5.88 18.43
C ASP A 155 11.12 -5.33 18.72
N ALA A 156 10.34 -6.05 19.52
CA ALA A 156 8.92 -5.73 19.76
C ALA A 156 8.71 -4.37 20.47
N ASP A 157 9.67 -3.92 21.29
CA ASP A 157 9.68 -2.61 21.91
C ASP A 157 9.84 -1.48 20.89
N VAL A 158 10.70 -1.68 19.87
CA VAL A 158 10.86 -0.75 18.74
C VAL A 158 9.57 -0.65 17.92
N VAL A 159 8.85 -1.77 17.74
CA VAL A 159 7.57 -1.78 17.00
C VAL A 159 6.56 -0.82 17.62
N SER A 160 6.37 -0.85 18.94
CA SER A 160 5.41 0.02 19.63
C SER A 160 5.73 1.51 19.43
N ALA A 161 7.00 1.90 19.58
CA ALA A 161 7.43 3.28 19.39
C ALA A 161 7.24 3.75 17.94
N ARG A 162 7.56 2.89 16.96
CA ARG A 162 7.41 3.22 15.53
C ARG A 162 5.95 3.32 15.10
N LEU A 163 5.07 2.48 15.65
CA LEU A 163 3.63 2.59 15.40
C LEU A 163 3.02 3.87 15.98
N ALA A 164 3.52 4.36 17.12
CA ALA A 164 3.11 5.67 17.65
C ALA A 164 3.49 6.80 16.68
N GLY A 165 4.72 6.79 16.15
CA GLY A 165 5.14 7.74 15.11
C GLY A 165 4.31 7.65 13.82
N LEU A 166 3.89 6.45 13.42
CA LEU A 166 2.98 6.26 12.28
C LEU A 166 1.60 6.89 12.52
N VAL A 167 1.09 6.85 13.75
CA VAL A 167 -0.15 7.56 14.12
C VAL A 167 0.04 9.06 14.01
N GLU A 168 1.12 9.60 14.55
CA GLU A 168 1.43 11.05 14.46
C GLU A 168 1.52 11.50 12.99
N LEU A 169 2.21 10.73 12.15
CA LEU A 169 2.32 10.97 10.72
C LEU A 169 0.94 11.01 10.03
N LEU A 170 0.07 10.05 10.33
CA LEU A 170 -1.28 9.99 9.74
C LEU A 170 -2.21 11.09 10.26
N THR A 171 -2.03 11.56 11.49
CA THR A 171 -2.76 12.74 11.98
C THR A 171 -2.28 14.04 11.34
N ALA A 172 -1.09 14.05 10.74
CA ALA A 172 -0.50 15.20 10.04
C ALA A 172 -0.66 15.12 8.50
N LEU A 173 -1.58 14.31 7.99
CA LEU A 173 -1.81 14.08 6.55
C LEU A 173 -1.92 15.37 5.73
N ASP A 174 -2.56 16.41 6.28
CA ASP A 174 -2.79 17.68 5.59
C ASP A 174 -1.59 18.64 5.61
N SER A 175 -0.48 18.25 6.24
CA SER A 175 0.70 19.10 6.44
C SER A 175 1.80 18.90 5.38
N ALA A 176 1.62 17.98 4.43
CA ALA A 176 2.63 17.64 3.43
C ALA A 176 2.00 17.08 2.14
N PRO A 177 2.75 16.98 1.03
CA PRO A 177 2.29 16.27 -0.16
C PRO A 177 1.85 14.83 0.20
N ALA A 178 0.60 14.50 -0.11
CA ALA A 178 -0.03 13.23 0.27
C ALA A 178 0.79 11.99 -0.12
N VAL A 179 1.46 12.02 -1.27
CA VAL A 179 2.29 10.90 -1.75
C VAL A 179 3.52 10.65 -0.87
N ILE A 180 4.06 11.69 -0.23
CA ILE A 180 5.17 11.54 0.73
C ILE A 180 4.66 10.84 1.99
N VAL A 181 3.50 11.25 2.50
CA VAL A 181 2.90 10.61 3.69
C VAL A 181 2.56 9.15 3.39
N ALA A 182 1.94 8.86 2.25
CA ALA A 182 1.63 7.49 1.82
C ALA A 182 2.89 6.62 1.71
N ALA A 183 3.96 7.15 1.11
CA ALA A 183 5.24 6.47 0.99
C ALA A 183 5.86 6.15 2.35
N LEU A 184 5.87 7.11 3.29
CA LEU A 184 6.39 6.91 4.63
C LEU A 184 5.59 5.85 5.39
N VAL A 185 4.25 5.91 5.35
CA VAL A 185 3.38 4.91 5.98
C VAL A 185 3.67 3.51 5.44
N HIS A 186 3.80 3.36 4.13
CA HIS A 186 4.16 2.09 3.51
C HIS A 186 5.49 1.58 4.04
N ALA A 187 6.56 2.39 3.95
CA ALA A 187 7.89 1.94 4.37
C ALA A 187 7.96 1.64 5.87
N GLU A 188 7.32 2.45 6.72
CA GLU A 188 7.28 2.19 8.15
C GLU A 188 6.64 0.82 8.44
N ILE A 189 5.51 0.47 7.80
CA ILE A 189 4.90 -0.84 7.99
C ILE A 189 5.84 -1.96 7.49
N ALA A 190 6.42 -1.81 6.30
CA ALA A 190 7.27 -2.84 5.69
C ALA A 190 8.60 -3.05 6.43
N VAL A 191 9.21 -1.99 6.96
CA VAL A 191 10.50 -2.05 7.67
C VAL A 191 10.32 -2.45 9.13
N VAL A 192 9.29 -1.94 9.81
CA VAL A 192 9.02 -2.29 11.22
C VAL A 192 8.53 -3.73 11.35
N ARG A 193 7.85 -4.23 10.31
CA ARG A 193 7.21 -5.56 10.29
C ARG A 193 6.39 -5.78 11.55
N PRO A 194 5.36 -4.96 11.82
CA PRO A 194 4.63 -5.01 13.08
C PRO A 194 3.93 -6.35 13.31
N PHE A 195 3.69 -7.14 12.28
CA PHE A 195 3.01 -8.43 12.36
C PHE A 195 3.99 -9.58 12.14
N VAL A 196 3.64 -10.78 12.61
CA VAL A 196 4.44 -11.99 12.37
C VAL A 196 4.46 -12.40 10.89
N ARG A 197 3.38 -12.06 10.15
CA ARG A 197 3.18 -12.34 8.71
C ARG A 197 2.22 -11.29 8.10
N GLY A 198 2.22 -11.13 6.78
CA GLY A 198 1.34 -10.27 5.99
C GLY A 198 1.82 -8.82 5.83
N ASN A 199 3.04 -8.46 6.24
CA ASN A 199 3.45 -7.06 6.36
C ASN A 199 3.54 -6.33 5.01
N GLY A 200 4.07 -6.98 3.97
CA GLY A 200 4.16 -6.38 2.62
C GLY A 200 2.79 -6.09 2.02
N ALA A 201 1.89 -7.06 2.09
CA ALA A 201 0.50 -6.91 1.64
C ALA A 201 -0.25 -5.82 2.42
N VAL A 202 -0.08 -5.78 3.76
CA VAL A 202 -0.69 -4.75 4.61
C VAL A 202 -0.12 -3.36 4.32
N ALA A 203 1.18 -3.23 4.07
CA ALA A 203 1.81 -1.95 3.74
C ALA A 203 1.21 -1.35 2.45
N ARG A 204 1.10 -2.15 1.39
CA ARG A 204 0.49 -1.74 0.10
C ARG A 204 -1.01 -1.44 0.24
N ALA A 205 -1.73 -2.24 1.02
CA ALA A 205 -3.15 -2.00 1.28
C ALA A 205 -3.39 -0.72 2.09
N MET A 206 -2.52 -0.42 3.07
CA MET A 206 -2.59 0.81 3.85
C MET A 206 -2.24 2.03 2.99
N GLU A 207 -1.18 1.94 2.16
CA GLU A 207 -0.83 2.99 1.20
C GLU A 207 -2.01 3.33 0.30
N ARG A 208 -2.70 2.33 -0.26
CA ARG A 208 -3.93 2.54 -1.04
C ARG A 208 -4.94 3.40 -0.30
N ALA A 209 -5.22 3.00 0.94
CA ALA A 209 -6.22 3.64 1.76
C ALA A 209 -5.82 5.09 2.06
N VAL A 210 -4.53 5.34 2.31
CA VAL A 210 -3.98 6.68 2.51
C VAL A 210 -4.10 7.53 1.24
N VAL A 211 -3.69 7.02 0.07
CA VAL A 211 -3.78 7.74 -1.21
C VAL A 211 -5.22 8.18 -1.51
N GLN A 212 -6.19 7.33 -1.18
CA GLN A 212 -7.60 7.68 -1.35
C GLN A 212 -8.11 8.66 -0.28
N ALA A 213 -7.81 8.39 0.99
CA ALA A 213 -8.27 9.19 2.13
C ALA A 213 -7.69 10.61 2.14
N SER A 214 -6.46 10.79 1.65
CA SER A 214 -5.80 12.09 1.53
C SER A 214 -6.31 12.93 0.36
N GLY A 215 -7.19 12.37 -0.48
CA GLY A 215 -7.69 13.04 -1.68
C GLY A 215 -6.68 13.14 -2.83
N LEU A 216 -5.56 12.40 -2.79
CA LEU A 216 -4.62 12.33 -3.91
C LEU A 216 -5.28 11.65 -5.11
N ASP A 217 -5.90 10.49 -4.88
CA ASP A 217 -6.88 9.90 -5.81
C ASP A 217 -8.19 9.59 -5.08
N PRO A 218 -9.13 10.56 -5.01
CA PRO A 218 -10.40 10.35 -4.31
C PRO A 218 -11.30 9.32 -5.02
N THR A 219 -11.02 8.97 -6.29
CA THR A 219 -11.80 7.99 -7.05
C THR A 219 -11.42 6.55 -6.72
N GLY A 220 -10.21 6.31 -6.19
CA GLY A 220 -9.69 4.98 -5.88
C GLY A 220 -9.39 4.13 -7.13
N VAL A 221 -9.14 4.77 -8.27
CA VAL A 221 -8.95 4.11 -9.58
C VAL A 221 -7.47 3.94 -9.93
N ALA A 222 -6.57 4.73 -9.33
CA ALA A 222 -5.14 4.50 -9.44
C ALA A 222 -4.77 3.15 -8.83
N VAL A 223 -3.76 2.47 -9.42
CA VAL A 223 -3.28 1.15 -8.99
C VAL A 223 -1.81 1.23 -8.53
N PRO A 224 -1.49 1.79 -7.33
CA PRO A 224 -0.12 1.94 -6.85
C PRO A 224 0.74 0.66 -6.87
N GLU A 225 0.17 -0.51 -6.59
CA GLU A 225 0.89 -1.79 -6.57
C GLU A 225 1.35 -2.22 -7.95
N ALA A 226 0.55 -1.95 -8.99
CA ALA A 226 0.98 -2.13 -10.36
C ALA A 226 2.15 -1.19 -10.69
N GLY A 227 2.15 0.02 -10.10
CA GLY A 227 3.26 0.96 -10.17
C GLY A 227 4.53 0.46 -9.48
N HIS A 228 4.43 -0.07 -8.27
CA HIS A 228 5.57 -0.65 -7.54
C HIS A 228 6.19 -1.82 -8.30
N GLY A 229 5.37 -2.67 -8.92
CA GLY A 229 5.82 -3.80 -9.73
C GLY A 229 6.32 -3.43 -11.13
N ALA A 230 6.15 -2.19 -11.60
CA ALA A 230 6.38 -1.83 -13.00
C ALA A 230 7.84 -1.94 -13.47
N GLN A 231 8.79 -1.78 -12.54
CA GLN A 231 10.23 -1.96 -12.79
C GLN A 231 10.74 -3.32 -12.27
N GLY A 232 9.83 -4.24 -11.96
CA GLY A 232 10.11 -5.53 -11.32
C GLY A 232 10.24 -5.44 -9.79
N GLY A 233 10.00 -6.57 -9.11
CA GLY A 233 10.01 -6.63 -7.64
C GLY A 233 11.35 -6.24 -7.00
N ALA A 234 12.47 -6.44 -7.70
CA ALA A 234 13.80 -6.05 -7.22
C ALA A 234 13.96 -4.52 -7.06
N ALA A 235 13.34 -3.71 -7.93
CA ALA A 235 13.40 -2.26 -7.81
C ALA A 235 12.64 -1.78 -6.56
N TYR A 236 11.47 -2.37 -6.30
CA TYR A 236 10.67 -2.11 -5.10
C TYR A 236 11.40 -2.52 -3.82
N LEU A 237 11.91 -3.75 -3.75
CA LEU A 237 12.65 -4.24 -2.58
C LEU A 237 13.97 -3.47 -2.37
N GLY A 238 14.68 -3.12 -3.45
CA GLY A 238 15.89 -2.31 -3.37
C GLY A 238 15.64 -0.92 -2.81
N ALA A 239 14.55 -0.27 -3.21
CA ALA A 239 14.16 1.04 -2.68
C ALA A 239 13.76 0.96 -1.19
N LEU A 240 13.00 -0.06 -0.78
CA LEU A 240 12.68 -0.30 0.64
C LEU A 240 13.95 -0.61 1.46
N THR A 241 14.88 -1.37 0.91
CA THR A 241 16.16 -1.69 1.56
C THR A 241 16.98 -0.43 1.77
N ALA A 242 17.04 0.45 0.76
CA ALA A 242 17.70 1.75 0.90
C ALA A 242 17.04 2.62 1.96
N TYR A 243 15.70 2.68 2.01
CA TYR A 243 14.97 3.38 3.08
C TYR A 243 15.33 2.82 4.47
N GLY A 244 15.39 1.50 4.61
CA GLY A 244 15.72 0.81 5.86
C GLY A 244 17.08 1.19 6.45
N THR A 245 18.01 1.72 5.64
CA THR A 245 19.30 2.25 6.13
C THR A 245 19.18 3.53 6.94
N GLY A 246 18.07 4.28 6.80
CA GLY A 246 17.87 5.60 7.39
C GLY A 246 18.74 6.71 6.77
N SER A 247 19.48 6.42 5.69
CA SER A 247 20.27 7.44 4.99
C SER A 247 19.37 8.44 4.24
N ARG A 248 19.87 9.67 4.07
CA ARG A 248 19.15 10.72 3.35
C ARG A 248 18.87 10.31 1.90
N GLU A 249 19.84 9.67 1.26
CA GLU A 249 19.78 9.16 -0.10
C GLU A 249 18.78 8.01 -0.23
N GLY A 250 18.79 7.08 0.74
CA GLY A 250 17.85 5.96 0.75
C GLY A 250 16.40 6.40 0.96
N VAL A 251 16.17 7.39 1.82
CA VAL A 251 14.84 7.98 2.00
C VAL A 251 14.39 8.70 0.71
N ALA A 252 15.24 9.52 0.10
CA ALA A 252 14.92 10.19 -1.16
C ALA A 252 14.57 9.17 -2.26
N LEU A 253 15.37 8.11 -2.40
CA LEU A 253 15.14 7.04 -3.38
C LEU A 253 13.76 6.40 -3.21
N TRP A 254 13.38 6.09 -1.97
CA TRP A 254 12.08 5.49 -1.68
C TRP A 254 10.91 6.43 -1.97
N LEU A 255 11.01 7.70 -1.57
CA LEU A 255 9.97 8.69 -1.82
C LEU A 255 9.76 8.92 -3.33
N THR A 256 10.85 9.03 -4.09
CA THR A 256 10.79 9.14 -5.56
C THR A 256 10.25 7.86 -6.20
N HIS A 257 10.62 6.67 -5.71
CA HIS A 257 10.07 5.40 -6.18
C HIS A 257 8.54 5.36 -6.00
N CYS A 258 8.03 5.71 -4.83
CA CYS A 258 6.59 5.71 -4.55
C CYS A 258 5.84 6.72 -5.41
N ALA A 259 6.39 7.92 -5.58
CA ALA A 259 5.78 8.92 -6.46
C ALA A 259 5.70 8.42 -7.92
N GLN A 260 6.76 7.77 -8.42
CA GLN A 260 6.74 7.14 -9.74
C GLN A 260 5.78 5.95 -9.83
N ALA A 261 5.63 5.18 -8.75
CA ALA A 261 4.65 4.11 -8.64
C ALA A 261 3.22 4.68 -8.74
N VAL A 262 2.91 5.79 -8.08
CA VAL A 262 1.61 6.49 -8.20
C VAL A 262 1.38 7.01 -9.62
N VAL A 263 2.37 7.63 -10.27
CA VAL A 263 2.26 8.06 -11.68
C VAL A 263 1.92 6.89 -12.59
N THR A 264 2.62 5.76 -12.43
CA THR A 264 2.40 4.56 -13.23
C THR A 264 1.05 3.91 -12.91
N GLY A 265 0.67 3.88 -11.64
CA GLY A 265 -0.62 3.40 -11.16
C GLY A 265 -1.79 4.25 -11.67
N ALA A 266 -1.61 5.57 -11.81
CA ALA A 266 -2.61 6.46 -12.41
C ALA A 266 -2.81 6.15 -13.90
N ARG A 267 -1.74 5.85 -14.64
CA ARG A 267 -1.81 5.37 -16.05
C ARG A 267 -2.51 4.03 -16.17
N GLU A 268 -2.31 3.11 -15.21
CA GLU A 268 -3.10 1.88 -15.13
C GLU A 268 -4.58 2.17 -14.88
N GLY A 269 -4.88 3.13 -14.00
CA GLY A 269 -6.23 3.64 -13.77
C GLY A 269 -6.88 4.20 -15.04
N GLN A 270 -6.12 4.91 -15.88
CA GLN A 270 -6.61 5.41 -17.18
C GLN A 270 -6.99 4.25 -18.10
N ARG A 271 -6.16 3.20 -18.18
CA ARG A 271 -6.48 1.98 -18.95
C ARG A 271 -7.74 1.27 -18.45
N ILE A 272 -7.94 1.23 -17.13
CA ILE A 272 -9.19 0.72 -16.54
C ILE A 272 -10.36 1.59 -16.98
N ALA A 273 -10.24 2.91 -16.85
CA ALA A 273 -11.30 3.85 -17.21
C ALA A 273 -11.68 3.76 -18.71
N ASP A 274 -10.70 3.57 -19.60
CA ASP A 274 -10.93 3.29 -21.02
C ASP A 274 -11.66 1.98 -21.28
N ALA A 275 -11.29 0.91 -20.56
CA ALA A 275 -11.97 -0.38 -20.68
C ALA A 275 -13.42 -0.31 -20.19
N VAL A 276 -13.67 0.39 -19.09
CA VAL A 276 -15.02 0.64 -18.54
C VAL A 276 -15.87 1.41 -19.54
N LEU A 277 -15.32 2.49 -20.11
CA LEU A 277 -16.02 3.34 -21.08
C LEU A 277 -16.44 2.55 -22.31
N ALA A 278 -15.57 1.67 -22.78
CA ALA A 278 -15.83 0.83 -23.95
C ALA A 278 -16.70 -0.41 -23.65
N GLY A 279 -17.12 -0.62 -22.39
CA GLY A 279 -17.90 -1.81 -22.00
C GLY A 279 -17.12 -3.11 -22.10
N ARG A 280 -15.78 -3.06 -21.98
CA ARG A 280 -14.88 -4.22 -22.11
C ARG A 280 -14.47 -4.86 -20.78
N LEU A 281 -15.04 -4.40 -19.66
CA LEU A 281 -14.94 -5.12 -18.40
C LEU A 281 -16.01 -6.20 -18.36
N GLY A 282 -15.60 -7.45 -18.60
CA GLY A 282 -16.45 -8.64 -18.56
C GLY A 282 -15.63 -9.83 -18.11
#